data_AF-A0A2I1F2Q1-F1
#
_entry.id   AF-A0A2I1F2Q1-F1
#
_cell.length_a   1.000
_cell.length_b   1.000
_cell.length_c   1.000
_cell.angle_alpha   90.00
_cell.angle_beta   90.00
_cell.angle_gamma   90.00
#
_symmetry.space_group_name_H-M   'P 1'
#
loop_
_entity.id
_entity.type
_entity.pdbx_description
1 polymer ?
#
loop_
_entity_poly.entity_id
_entity_poly.type
_entity_poly.pdbx_seq_one_letter_code
_entity_poly.pdbx_strand_id
1 'polypeptide(L)'
;IIYHLGHHPEVVQRLRQEFDEVLGKDVTKPITHNDIDKLQYCDAVIKEVYRHFPIKYSLGRVNVEKDTIGGLRWPEKTSFSILYCAIMKRKDYWTDPEKFDPDRFYKIDESNKYLLEKQHVKTAFSVFGGGIRICPGRKLAMIELKCLLALIYRKYDIEMADPNAPLKYNSDLI
;
A
#
# COMPACT_ATOMS: atom_id res chain seq x y z
N ILE A 1 -8.19 -5.39 0.43
CA ILE A 1 -7.82 -5.43 -1.01
C ILE A 1 -9.02 -5.80 -1.86
N ILE A 2 -9.62 -6.99 -1.68
CA ILE A 2 -10.75 -7.47 -2.49
C ILE A 2 -11.91 -6.46 -2.55
N TYR A 3 -12.30 -5.85 -1.43
CA TYR A 3 -13.35 -4.82 -1.41
C TYR A 3 -13.08 -3.65 -2.38
N HIS A 4 -11.86 -3.10 -2.38
CA HIS A 4 -11.50 -2.02 -3.31
C HIS A 4 -11.49 -2.53 -4.76
N LEU A 5 -10.93 -3.72 -5.01
CA LEU A 5 -10.92 -4.29 -6.35
C LEU A 5 -12.32 -4.58 -6.90
N GLY A 6 -13.28 -4.96 -6.04
CA GLY A 6 -14.67 -5.14 -6.43
C GLY A 6 -15.36 -3.86 -6.93
N HIS A 7 -14.86 -2.69 -6.52
CA HIS A 7 -15.35 -1.38 -6.98
C HIS A 7 -14.56 -0.83 -8.19
N HIS A 8 -13.47 -1.48 -8.59
CA HIS A 8 -12.53 -1.00 -9.61
C HIS A 8 -12.20 -2.13 -10.61
N PRO A 9 -13.19 -2.57 -11.43
CA PRO A 9 -12.98 -3.65 -12.39
C PRO A 9 -11.88 -3.37 -13.41
N GLU A 10 -11.63 -2.10 -13.75
CA GLU A 10 -10.52 -1.67 -14.61
C GLU A 10 -9.15 -1.98 -13.99
N VAL A 11 -9.02 -1.85 -12.66
CA VAL A 11 -7.80 -2.22 -11.94
C VAL A 11 -7.63 -3.74 -11.94
N VAL A 12 -8.71 -4.50 -11.77
CA VAL A 12 -8.68 -5.97 -11.85
C VAL A 12 -8.26 -6.44 -13.24
N GLN A 13 -8.78 -5.82 -14.30
CA GLN A 13 -8.42 -6.16 -15.67
C GLN A 13 -6.92 -5.95 -15.93
N ARG A 14 -6.37 -4.81 -15.49
CA ARG A 14 -4.94 -4.52 -15.64
C ARG A 14 -4.06 -5.41 -14.76
N LEU A 15 -4.53 -5.77 -13.57
CA LEU A 15 -3.85 -6.73 -12.70
C LEU A 15 -3.75 -8.11 -13.36
N ARG A 16 -4.82 -8.55 -14.04
CA ARG A 16 -4.81 -9.81 -14.80
C ARG A 16 -3.89 -9.75 -16.01
N GLN A 17 -3.85 -8.63 -16.72
CA GLN A 17 -2.89 -8.43 -17.81
C GLN A 17 -1.45 -8.59 -17.32
N GLU A 18 -1.08 -7.95 -16.20
CA GLU A 18 0.25 -8.15 -15.61
C GLU A 18 0.50 -9.62 -15.24
N PHE A 19 -0.48 -10.29 -14.64
CA PHE A 19 -0.34 -11.71 -14.29
C PHE A 19 -0.13 -12.60 -15.52
N ASP A 20 -0.87 -12.38 -16.60
CA ASP A 20 -0.71 -13.14 -17.84
C ASP A 20 0.65 -12.87 -18.50
N GLU A 21 1.12 -11.62 -18.48
CA GLU A 21 2.41 -11.22 -19.04
C GLU A 21 3.59 -11.81 -18.26
N VAL A 22 3.53 -11.79 -16.92
CA VAL A 22 4.64 -12.20 -16.04
C VAL A 22 4.61 -13.70 -15.76
N LEU A 23 3.44 -14.26 -15.49
CA LEU A 23 3.27 -15.64 -15.02
C LEU A 23 2.86 -16.59 -16.14
N GLY A 24 2.42 -16.05 -17.28
CA GLY A 24 1.83 -16.81 -18.38
C GLY A 24 0.38 -17.20 -18.10
N LYS A 25 -0.25 -17.86 -19.08
CA LYS A 25 -1.65 -18.30 -18.99
C LYS A 25 -1.84 -19.65 -18.30
N ASP A 26 -0.78 -20.42 -18.12
CA ASP A 26 -0.84 -21.70 -17.38
C ASP A 26 -0.91 -21.43 -15.87
N VAL A 27 -2.11 -21.62 -15.30
CA VAL A 27 -2.39 -21.41 -13.87
C VAL A 27 -1.91 -22.55 -12.97
N THR A 28 -1.40 -23.64 -13.55
CA THR A 28 -0.82 -24.78 -12.79
C THR A 28 0.67 -24.60 -12.54
N LYS A 29 1.34 -23.76 -13.33
CA LYS A 29 2.76 -23.44 -13.17
C LYS A 29 3.02 -22.81 -11.79
N PRO A 30 3.98 -23.32 -11.00
CA PRO A 30 4.37 -22.72 -9.74
C PRO A 30 4.89 -21.29 -9.91
N ILE A 31 4.50 -20.40 -9.01
CA ILE A 31 4.97 -19.02 -8.97
C ILE A 31 6.33 -18.99 -8.27
N THR A 32 7.36 -18.45 -8.94
CA THR A 32 8.71 -18.32 -8.37
C THR A 32 8.92 -16.96 -7.72
N HIS A 33 9.98 -16.83 -6.91
CA HIS A 33 10.35 -15.53 -6.32
C HIS A 33 10.63 -14.46 -7.41
N ASN A 34 11.34 -14.85 -8.48
CA ASN A 34 11.64 -13.93 -9.59
C ASN A 34 10.38 -13.44 -10.30
N ASP A 35 9.32 -14.25 -10.31
CA ASP A 35 8.05 -13.83 -10.89
C ASP A 35 7.38 -12.78 -10.01
N ILE A 36 7.36 -13.00 -8.69
CA ILE A 36 6.79 -12.05 -7.71
C ILE A 36 7.47 -10.68 -7.75
N ASP A 37 8.79 -10.64 -7.94
CA ASP A 37 9.54 -9.40 -8.04
C ASP A 37 9.13 -8.55 -9.27
N LYS A 38 8.61 -9.18 -10.32
CA LYS A 38 8.16 -8.51 -11.55
C LYS A 38 6.73 -7.97 -11.48
N LEU A 39 5.94 -8.37 -10.48
CA LEU A 39 4.56 -7.91 -10.29
C LEU A 39 4.51 -6.50 -9.68
N GLN A 40 4.86 -5.50 -10.48
CA GLN A 40 5.01 -4.10 -10.08
C GLN A 40 3.66 -3.38 -9.95
N TYR A 41 2.68 -3.70 -10.78
CA TYR A 41 1.33 -3.15 -10.70
C TYR A 41 0.55 -3.77 -9.55
N CYS A 42 0.70 -5.07 -9.32
CA CYS A 42 0.19 -5.74 -8.11
C CYS A 42 0.74 -5.10 -6.83
N ASP A 43 2.03 -4.77 -6.80
CA ASP A 43 2.66 -4.01 -5.72
C ASP A 43 1.97 -2.66 -5.50
N ALA A 44 1.73 -1.93 -6.59
CA ALA A 44 1.08 -0.62 -6.58
C ALA A 44 -0.37 -0.69 -6.07
N VAL A 45 -1.13 -1.72 -6.47
CA VAL A 45 -2.49 -1.98 -5.97
C VAL A 45 -2.49 -2.26 -4.48
N ILE A 46 -1.59 -3.12 -3.98
CA ILE A 46 -1.47 -3.41 -2.55
C ILE A 46 -1.18 -2.13 -1.77
N LYS A 47 -0.27 -1.30 -2.28
CA LYS A 47 0.09 -0.02 -1.66
C LYS A 47 -1.05 0.97 -1.63
N GLU A 48 -1.81 1.10 -2.72
CA GLU A 48 -2.95 2.03 -2.77
C GLU A 48 -4.10 1.59 -1.86
N VAL A 49 -4.34 0.29 -1.75
CA VAL A 49 -5.28 -0.23 -0.74
C VAL A 49 -4.84 0.15 0.66
N TYR A 50 -3.56 -0.02 0.99
CA TYR A 50 -3.06 0.37 2.32
C TYR A 50 -3.18 1.89 2.54
N ARG A 51 -2.95 2.71 1.52
CA ARG A 51 -3.06 4.17 1.64
C ARG A 51 -4.48 4.60 2.02
N HIS A 52 -5.48 4.01 1.38
CA HIS A 52 -6.90 4.23 1.68
C HIS A 52 -7.32 3.63 3.02
N PHE A 53 -6.79 2.45 3.31
CA PHE A 53 -7.20 1.61 4.43
C PHE A 53 -5.98 1.09 5.20
N PRO A 54 -5.30 1.96 5.98
CA PRO A 54 -4.06 1.58 6.64
C PRO A 54 -4.34 0.61 7.78
N ILE A 55 -3.58 -0.49 7.83
CA ILE A 55 -3.67 -1.47 8.93
C ILE A 55 -3.25 -0.80 10.26
N LYS A 56 -2.32 0.15 10.22
CA LYS A 56 -1.94 0.98 11.38
C LYS A 56 -2.24 2.45 11.10
N TYR A 57 -3.19 3.02 11.85
CA TYR A 57 -3.56 4.43 11.75
C TYR A 57 -2.47 5.37 12.29
N SER A 58 -1.76 4.95 13.33
CA SER A 58 -0.65 5.71 13.92
C SER A 58 0.51 4.82 14.32
N LEU A 59 1.69 5.42 14.48
CA LEU A 59 2.87 4.74 14.98
C LEU A 59 3.58 5.57 16.05
N GLY A 60 3.73 4.97 17.24
CA GLY A 60 4.43 5.56 18.36
C GLY A 60 5.95 5.46 18.26
N ARG A 61 6.64 6.49 18.76
CA ARG A 61 8.09 6.53 19.01
C ARG A 61 8.35 7.21 20.34
N VAL A 62 9.45 6.85 21.00
CA VAL A 62 9.94 7.53 22.20
C VAL A 62 11.42 7.84 21.96
N ASN A 63 11.83 9.08 22.14
CA ASN A 63 13.24 9.45 22.02
C ASN A 63 14.03 8.97 23.26
N VAL A 64 15.24 8.47 23.02
CA VAL A 64 16.12 7.96 24.08
C VAL A 64 16.98 9.04 24.72
N GLU A 65 17.12 10.18 24.05
CA GLU A 65 17.91 11.33 24.48
C GLU A 65 17.22 12.63 24.04
N LYS A 66 17.72 13.78 24.52
CA LYS A 66 17.21 15.09 24.10
C LYS A 66 17.40 15.25 22.59
N ASP A 67 16.35 15.62 21.87
CA ASP A 67 16.35 15.67 20.41
C ASP A 67 15.72 16.97 19.89
N THR A 68 16.09 17.38 18.68
CA THR A 68 15.50 18.54 18.00
C THR A 68 14.68 18.09 16.80
N ILE A 69 13.36 18.18 16.90
CA ILE A 69 12.42 17.76 15.85
C ILE A 69 11.50 18.92 15.51
N GLY A 70 11.40 19.27 14.23
CA GLY A 70 10.55 20.37 13.75
C GLY A 70 10.99 21.75 14.28
N GLY A 71 12.28 21.93 14.57
CA GLY A 71 12.83 23.16 15.16
C GLY A 71 12.60 23.28 16.68
N LEU A 72 11.96 22.31 17.32
CA LEU A 72 11.69 22.29 18.76
C LEU A 72 12.61 21.30 19.46
N ARG A 73 13.09 21.68 20.66
CA ARG A 73 13.89 20.81 21.53
C ARG A 73 12.97 20.02 22.45
N TRP A 74 13.09 18.70 22.39
CA TRP A 74 12.30 17.77 23.19
C TRP A 74 13.16 17.11 24.26
N PRO A 75 12.67 16.98 25.51
CA PRO A 75 13.37 16.21 26.53
C PRO A 75 13.41 14.73 26.13
N GLU A 76 14.35 13.97 26.70
CA GLU A 76 14.34 12.51 26.60
C GLU A 76 13.00 11.93 27.08
N LYS A 77 12.62 10.75 26.58
CA LYS A 77 11.38 10.05 26.94
C LYS A 77 10.09 10.79 26.52
N THR A 78 10.18 11.72 25.58
CA THR A 78 9.03 12.29 24.88
C THR A 78 8.41 11.25 23.94
N SER A 79 7.10 11.03 24.07
CA SER A 79 6.32 10.19 23.17
C SER A 79 5.87 10.98 21.94
N PHE A 80 6.18 10.45 20.77
CA PHE A 80 5.74 10.97 19.47
C PHE A 80 4.76 9.98 18.84
N SER A 81 3.70 10.49 18.23
CA SER A 81 2.77 9.69 17.43
C SER A 81 2.75 10.19 15.99
N ILE A 82 3.08 9.31 15.06
CA ILE A 82 3.02 9.58 13.62
C ILE A 82 1.66 9.15 13.11
N LEU A 83 0.80 10.10 12.73
CA LEU A 83 -0.55 9.86 12.21
C LEU A 83 -0.52 9.51 10.71
N TYR A 84 -0.28 8.24 10.39
CA TYR A 84 -0.23 7.76 9.00
C TYR A 84 -1.51 8.00 8.23
N CYS A 85 -2.67 7.74 8.85
CA CYS A 85 -3.96 7.94 8.17
C CYS A 85 -4.18 9.39 7.71
N ALA A 86 -3.70 10.37 8.47
CA ALA A 86 -3.76 11.77 8.09
C ALA A 86 -2.76 12.06 6.95
N ILE A 87 -1.50 11.63 7.10
CA ILE A 87 -0.45 11.86 6.10
C ILE A 87 -0.83 11.26 4.75
N MET A 88 -1.42 10.07 4.73
CA MET A 88 -1.82 9.33 3.52
C MET A 88 -3.03 9.95 2.79
N LYS A 89 -3.73 10.89 3.42
CA LYS A 89 -4.87 11.63 2.85
C LYS A 89 -4.60 13.13 2.64
N ARG A 90 -3.41 13.62 3.00
CA ARG A 90 -3.07 15.05 2.84
C ARG A 90 -2.87 15.40 1.38
N LYS A 91 -3.65 16.39 0.91
CA LYS A 91 -3.58 16.95 -0.45
C LYS A 91 -2.21 17.53 -0.80
N ASP A 92 -1.42 17.93 0.20
CA ASP A 92 -0.06 18.43 0.00
C ASP A 92 0.92 17.35 -0.49
N TYR A 93 0.59 16.06 -0.30
CA TYR A 93 1.48 14.93 -0.62
C TYR A 93 0.88 13.97 -1.65
N TRP A 94 -0.43 14.05 -1.90
CA TRP A 94 -1.17 13.10 -2.71
C TRP A 94 -2.11 13.84 -3.65
N THR A 95 -1.98 13.57 -4.95
CA THR A 95 -2.86 14.07 -6.01
C THR A 95 -4.19 13.35 -5.92
N ASP A 96 -5.31 14.07 -5.78
CA ASP A 96 -6.65 13.48 -5.61
C ASP A 96 -6.68 12.35 -4.54
N PRO A 97 -6.41 12.66 -3.26
CA PRO A 97 -6.18 11.63 -2.24
C PRO A 97 -7.37 10.70 -1.99
N GLU A 98 -8.59 11.16 -2.26
CA GLU A 98 -9.81 10.35 -2.12
C GLU A 98 -10.03 9.39 -3.31
N LYS A 99 -9.31 9.58 -4.42
CA LYS A 99 -9.39 8.67 -5.57
C LYS A 99 -8.52 7.44 -5.30
N PHE A 100 -9.09 6.26 -5.54
CA PHE A 100 -8.32 5.02 -5.61
C PHE A 100 -7.59 4.96 -6.97
N ASP A 101 -6.28 5.13 -6.94
CA ASP A 101 -5.44 5.24 -8.13
C ASP A 101 -4.10 4.55 -7.89
N PRO A 102 -3.94 3.26 -8.26
CA PRO A 102 -2.69 2.53 -8.10
C PRO A 102 -1.52 3.14 -8.88
N ASP A 103 -1.77 3.92 -9.95
CA ASP A 103 -0.70 4.44 -10.80
C ASP A 103 0.22 5.42 -10.08
N ARG A 104 -0.21 5.99 -8.95
CA ARG A 104 0.66 6.81 -8.09
C ARG A 104 1.81 6.01 -7.46
N PHE A 105 1.75 4.68 -7.49
CA PHE A 105 2.82 3.79 -7.03
C PHE A 105 3.46 2.96 -8.16
N TYR A 106 2.91 3.03 -9.38
CA TYR A 106 3.39 2.28 -10.53
C TYR A 106 4.15 3.19 -11.48
N LYS A 107 5.45 2.90 -11.70
CA LYS A 107 6.32 3.70 -12.59
C LYS A 107 6.21 5.21 -12.37
N ILE A 108 6.12 5.61 -11.10
CA ILE A 108 5.91 7.01 -10.68
C ILE A 108 6.91 7.99 -11.30
N ASP A 109 8.15 7.55 -11.50
CA ASP A 109 9.22 8.39 -12.06
C ASP A 109 8.98 8.80 -13.52
N GLU A 110 8.19 8.00 -14.26
CA GLU A 110 7.82 8.22 -15.66
C GLU A 110 6.55 9.10 -15.79
N SER A 111 5.84 9.35 -14.70
CA SER A 111 4.56 10.09 -14.70
C SER A 111 4.75 11.58 -14.47
N ASN A 112 4.13 12.41 -15.33
CA ASN A 112 4.00 13.85 -15.11
C ASN A 112 2.81 14.23 -14.23
N LYS A 113 1.93 13.27 -13.88
CA LYS A 113 0.72 13.49 -13.08
C LYS A 113 1.00 13.49 -11.58
N TYR A 114 1.90 12.63 -11.11
CA TYR A 114 2.09 12.34 -9.67
C TYR A 114 3.33 13.05 -9.10
N LEU A 115 3.47 14.35 -9.36
CA LEU A 115 4.64 15.13 -8.94
C LEU A 115 4.78 15.21 -7.41
N LEU A 116 3.65 15.38 -6.70
CA LEU A 116 3.63 15.41 -5.24
C LEU A 116 4.12 14.09 -4.64
N GLU A 117 3.62 12.98 -5.16
CA GLU A 117 4.02 11.65 -4.72
C GLU A 117 5.47 11.38 -5.08
N LYS A 118 5.96 11.78 -6.26
CA LYS A 118 7.36 11.63 -6.63
C LYS A 118 8.29 12.32 -5.64
N GLN A 119 7.89 13.48 -5.13
CA GLN A 119 8.63 14.24 -4.13
C GLN A 119 8.50 13.65 -2.72
N HIS A 120 7.32 13.18 -2.34
CA HIS A 120 6.97 12.92 -0.94
C HIS A 120 6.75 11.44 -0.59
N VAL A 121 6.59 10.52 -1.53
CA VAL A 121 6.17 9.12 -1.25
C VAL A 121 7.09 8.43 -0.24
N LYS A 122 8.39 8.71 -0.27
CA LYS A 122 9.36 8.11 0.68
C LYS A 122 9.11 8.48 2.15
N THR A 123 8.50 9.64 2.41
CA THR A 123 8.18 10.12 3.77
C THR A 123 6.69 10.05 4.07
N ALA A 124 5.84 10.30 3.06
CA ALA A 124 4.39 10.29 3.18
C ALA A 124 3.78 8.88 3.17
N PHE A 125 4.53 7.85 2.75
CA PHE A 125 4.06 6.48 2.64
C PHE A 125 4.97 5.49 3.39
N SER A 126 4.74 5.38 4.71
CA SER A 126 5.51 4.53 5.62
C SER A 126 4.71 3.32 6.15
N VAL A 127 4.17 2.50 5.24
CA VAL A 127 3.33 1.31 5.52
C VAL A 127 3.93 0.37 6.57
N PHE A 128 5.25 0.20 6.51
CA PHE A 128 6.00 -0.72 7.35
C PHE A 128 6.84 0.01 8.40
N GLY A 129 6.53 1.28 8.67
CA GLY A 129 7.40 2.17 9.43
C GLY A 129 8.66 2.57 8.65
N GLY A 130 9.70 2.95 9.39
CA GLY A 130 10.96 3.40 8.81
C GLY A 130 12.11 3.39 9.82
N GLY A 131 13.31 3.68 9.31
CA GLY A 131 14.56 3.69 10.08
C GLY A 131 14.95 2.31 10.61
N ILE A 132 15.72 2.29 11.70
CA ILE A 132 16.24 1.06 12.34
C ILE A 132 15.13 0.16 12.93
N ARG A 133 13.90 0.66 13.02
CA ARG A 133 12.71 -0.07 13.53
C ARG A 133 11.70 -0.37 12.43
N ILE A 134 12.13 -0.40 11.17
CA ILE A 134 11.29 -0.82 10.05
C ILE A 134 10.84 -2.27 10.25
N CYS A 135 9.61 -2.59 9.84
CA CYS A 135 9.03 -3.92 10.02
C CYS A 135 9.96 -5.01 9.42
N PRO A 136 10.40 -6.00 10.22
CA PRO A 136 11.22 -7.10 9.72
C PRO A 136 10.44 -8.00 8.75
N GLY A 137 9.13 -8.15 8.95
CA GLY A 137 8.24 -8.98 8.13
C GLY A 137 7.79 -8.36 6.80
N ARG A 138 8.20 -7.12 6.46
CA ARG A 138 7.69 -6.39 5.28
C ARG A 138 7.86 -7.15 3.96
N LYS A 139 8.99 -7.85 3.79
CA LYS A 139 9.28 -8.59 2.55
C LYS A 139 8.35 -9.81 2.43
N LEU A 140 8.23 -10.57 3.51
CA LEU A 140 7.33 -11.73 3.57
C LEU A 140 5.89 -11.31 3.30
N ALA A 141 5.41 -10.25 3.96
CA ALA A 141 4.05 -9.74 3.77
C ALA A 141 3.77 -9.36 2.31
N MET A 142 4.71 -8.67 1.64
CA MET A 142 4.53 -8.31 0.23
C MET A 142 4.55 -9.52 -0.70
N ILE A 143 5.40 -10.52 -0.43
CA ILE A 143 5.42 -11.78 -1.19
C ILE A 143 4.08 -12.51 -1.03
N GLU A 144 3.61 -12.69 0.21
CA GLU A 144 2.35 -13.39 0.50
C GLU A 144 1.15 -12.69 -0.14
N LEU A 145 1.06 -11.36 -0.05
CA LEU A 145 -0.02 -10.59 -0.65
C LEU A 145 -0.01 -10.71 -2.18
N LYS A 146 1.16 -10.60 -2.82
CA LYS A 146 1.28 -10.74 -4.28
C LYS A 146 0.92 -12.16 -4.74
N CYS A 147 1.43 -13.18 -4.04
CA CYS A 147 1.09 -14.58 -4.30
C CYS A 147 -0.41 -14.82 -4.18
N LEU A 148 -1.03 -14.36 -3.09
CA LEU A 148 -2.45 -14.54 -2.83
C LEU A 148 -3.31 -13.90 -3.93
N LEU A 149 -3.00 -12.66 -4.31
CA LEU A 149 -3.73 -11.97 -5.38
C LEU A 149 -3.57 -12.67 -6.73
N ALA A 150 -2.36 -13.11 -7.06
CA ALA A 150 -2.11 -13.87 -8.29
C ALA A 150 -2.88 -15.21 -8.31
N LEU A 151 -2.89 -15.95 -7.18
CA LEU A 151 -3.59 -17.23 -7.08
C LEU A 151 -5.11 -17.10 -7.19
N ILE A 152 -5.67 -16.01 -6.67
CA ILE A 152 -7.11 -15.75 -6.70
C ILE A 152 -7.52 -15.23 -8.09
N TYR A 153 -6.96 -14.11 -8.52
CA TYR A 153 -7.46 -13.39 -9.69
C TYR A 153 -7.06 -14.00 -11.03
N ARG A 154 -6.15 -14.99 -11.07
CA ARG A 154 -5.92 -15.81 -12.26
C ARG A 154 -6.93 -16.94 -12.44
N LYS A 155 -7.67 -17.30 -11.39
CA LYS A 155 -8.56 -18.48 -11.39
C LYS A 155 -10.04 -18.12 -11.23
N TYR A 156 -10.34 -17.00 -10.60
CA TYR A 156 -11.69 -16.64 -10.22
C TYR A 156 -12.03 -15.21 -10.63
N ASP A 157 -13.18 -15.04 -11.25
CA ASP A 157 -13.87 -13.76 -11.37
C ASP A 157 -14.56 -13.49 -10.02
N ILE A 158 -14.20 -12.36 -9.41
CA ILE A 158 -14.76 -11.94 -8.12
C ILE A 158 -15.57 -10.68 -8.35
N GLU A 159 -16.85 -10.78 -8.04
CA GLU A 159 -17.80 -9.68 -8.10
C GLU A 159 -18.41 -9.44 -6.73
N MET A 160 -18.80 -8.20 -6.46
CA MET A 160 -19.52 -7.89 -5.23
C MET A 160 -20.97 -8.36 -5.36
N ALA A 161 -21.45 -9.08 -4.35
CA ALA A 161 -22.86 -9.48 -4.29
C ALA A 161 -23.80 -8.27 -4.23
N ASP A 162 -23.39 -7.20 -3.55
CA ASP A 162 -24.05 -5.90 -3.54
C ASP A 162 -22.98 -4.80 -3.66
N PRO A 163 -22.93 -4.08 -4.80
CA PRO A 163 -21.96 -3.00 -5.01
C PRO A 163 -22.12 -1.80 -4.07
N ASN A 164 -23.28 -1.66 -3.43
CA ASN A 164 -23.56 -0.55 -2.52
C ASN A 164 -23.39 -0.94 -1.05
N ALA A 165 -23.09 -2.21 -0.76
CA ALA A 165 -22.93 -2.68 0.61
C ALA A 165 -21.71 -2.00 1.26
N PRO A 166 -21.88 -1.36 2.43
CA PRO A 166 -20.76 -0.76 3.13
C PRO A 166 -19.82 -1.85 3.66
N LEU A 167 -18.51 -1.59 3.63
CA LEU A 167 -17.54 -2.46 4.28
C LEU A 167 -17.75 -2.41 5.81
N LYS A 168 -18.35 -3.47 6.36
CA LYS A 168 -18.50 -3.64 7.81
C LYS A 168 -17.21 -4.27 8.36
N TYR A 169 -16.42 -3.48 9.07
CA TYR A 169 -15.21 -3.95 9.76
C TYR A 169 -15.10 -3.28 11.13
N ASN A 170 -14.40 -3.94 12.06
CA ASN A 170 -13.93 -3.32 13.29
C ASN A 170 -12.40 -3.23 13.25
N SER A 171 -11.84 -2.09 13.65
CA SER A 171 -10.40 -1.92 13.79
C SER A 171 -10.11 -1.31 15.16
N ASP A 172 -9.60 -2.12 16.07
CA ASP A 172 -9.20 -1.69 17.40
C ASP A 172 -7.70 -1.36 17.42
N LEU A 173 -7.32 -0.42 18.30
CA LEU A 173 -5.92 -0.19 18.64
C LEU A 173 -5.48 -1.33 19.56
N ILE A 174 -4.76 -2.32 19.00
CA ILE A 174 -4.05 -3.34 19.80
C ILE A 174 -2.85 -2.70 20.48
#